data_AF-A0A2Z4PVF0-F1
#
_entry.id   AF-A0A2Z4PVF0-F1
#
_cell.length_a   1.000
_cell.length_b   1.000
_cell.length_c   1.000
_cell.angle_alpha   90.00
_cell.angle_beta   90.00
_cell.angle_gamma   90.00
#
_symmetry.space_group_name_H-M   'P 1'
#
loop_
_entity.id
_entity.type
_entity.pdbx_description
1 polymer ?
#
loop_
_entity_poly.entity_id
_entity_poly.type
_entity_poly.pdbx_seq_one_letter_code
_entity_poly.pdbx_strand_id
1 'polypeptide(L)'
;MSNTLTAEHKENQLAELTKHNIISADITPEINTSTSSNGIVLSSNVNESHHAPSGWIMASSIKDLKNKLGVKDDDIDSGIKSDHHINYPPEPSPNLLQLHKNSPDGCSFEQSLCDNHKLDAHHLANATLAYVMGHSKKVSKYEDAINKISFPKPMTIPVFAAENVTVYPGKPLVLKSDDNKPIVVNFGSVTVEQGGEIQIIGGSTQWTSQTFIQK
;
A
#
# COMPACT_ATOMS: atom_id res chain seq x y z
N MET A 1 25.99 8.78 -17.88
CA MET A 1 25.94 7.30 -17.92
C MET A 1 24.62 6.91 -18.58
N SER A 2 24.57 5.87 -19.40
CA SER A 2 23.33 5.47 -20.07
C SER A 2 22.30 5.04 -19.03
N ASN A 3 21.17 5.73 -18.94
CA ASN A 3 20.09 5.50 -17.97
C ASN A 3 19.20 4.29 -18.33
N THR A 4 19.79 3.27 -18.96
CA THR A 4 19.05 2.14 -19.51
C THR A 4 19.04 1.01 -18.48
N LEU A 5 17.84 0.48 -18.20
CA LEU A 5 17.71 -0.72 -17.38
C LEU A 5 18.53 -1.88 -17.96
N THR A 6 19.28 -2.56 -17.11
CA THR A 6 19.97 -3.80 -17.50
C THR A 6 18.94 -4.92 -17.74
N ALA A 7 19.35 -5.99 -18.40
CA ALA A 7 18.50 -7.18 -18.55
C ALA A 7 18.08 -7.74 -17.18
N GLU A 8 19.00 -7.76 -16.22
CA GLU A 8 18.75 -8.18 -14.83
C GLU A 8 17.71 -7.28 -14.14
N HIS A 9 17.78 -5.96 -14.31
CA HIS A 9 16.75 -5.06 -13.76
C HIS A 9 15.36 -5.39 -14.32
N LYS A 10 15.25 -5.63 -15.63
CA LYS A 10 13.98 -5.99 -16.26
C LYS A 10 13.46 -7.33 -15.76
N GLU A 11 14.34 -8.32 -15.60
CA GLU A 11 14.00 -9.64 -15.05
C GLU A 11 13.51 -9.53 -13.61
N ASN A 12 14.23 -8.81 -12.74
CA ASN A 12 13.85 -8.58 -11.35
C ASN A 12 12.51 -7.84 -11.23
N GLN A 13 12.28 -6.83 -12.08
CA GLN A 13 11.01 -6.11 -12.13
C GLN A 13 9.86 -7.06 -12.43
N LEU A 14 10.01 -7.88 -13.48
CA LEU A 14 9.00 -8.85 -13.89
C LEU A 14 8.80 -9.96 -12.84
N ALA A 15 9.87 -10.41 -12.18
CA ALA A 15 9.80 -11.41 -11.11
C ALA A 15 8.93 -10.95 -9.93
N GLU A 16 8.99 -9.67 -9.56
CA GLU A 16 8.10 -9.11 -8.52
C GLU A 16 6.65 -9.01 -9.00
N LEU A 17 6.43 -8.57 -10.25
CA LEU A 17 5.10 -8.40 -10.84
C LEU A 17 4.36 -9.72 -11.07
N THR A 18 5.08 -10.77 -11.47
CA THR A 18 4.50 -12.09 -11.72
C THR A 18 3.96 -12.76 -10.46
N LYS A 19 4.45 -12.40 -9.26
CA LYS A 19 3.84 -12.80 -7.96
C LYS A 19 2.39 -12.35 -7.84
N HIS A 20 1.98 -11.36 -8.63
CA HIS A 20 0.65 -10.78 -8.66
C HIS A 20 -0.07 -11.00 -10.00
N ASN A 21 0.40 -11.97 -10.80
CA ASN A 21 -0.13 -12.30 -12.13
C ASN A 21 -0.06 -11.16 -13.15
N ILE A 22 0.88 -10.22 -12.98
CA ILE A 22 1.13 -9.13 -13.92
C ILE A 22 2.26 -9.57 -14.85
N ILE A 23 2.02 -9.49 -16.16
CA ILE A 23 2.96 -9.91 -17.20
C ILE A 23 3.62 -8.70 -17.87
N SER A 24 4.66 -8.95 -18.67
CA SER A 24 5.41 -7.87 -19.33
C SER A 24 4.56 -6.97 -20.22
N ALA A 25 3.46 -7.48 -20.78
CA ALA A 25 2.55 -6.71 -21.63
C ALA A 25 1.71 -5.69 -20.84
N ASP A 26 1.59 -5.86 -19.52
CA ASP A 26 0.82 -4.97 -18.64
C ASP A 26 1.67 -3.79 -18.11
N ILE A 27 2.99 -3.82 -18.35
CA ILE A 27 3.92 -2.80 -17.90
C ILE A 27 3.83 -1.59 -18.83
N THR A 28 3.51 -0.42 -18.27
CA THR A 28 3.47 0.84 -19.03
C THR A 28 4.89 1.20 -19.48
N PRO A 29 5.17 1.40 -20.78
CA PRO A 29 6.54 1.68 -21.22
C PRO A 29 7.14 2.95 -20.61
N GLU A 30 6.32 4.00 -20.48
CA GLU A 30 6.75 5.30 -19.96
C GLU A 30 5.62 6.03 -19.23
N ILE A 31 5.93 6.57 -18.05
CA ILE A 31 5.13 7.59 -17.36
C ILE A 31 5.96 8.87 -17.32
N ASN A 32 5.50 9.90 -18.02
CA ASN A 32 6.16 11.20 -18.09
C ASN A 32 5.24 12.28 -17.54
N THR A 33 5.60 12.84 -16.38
CA THR A 33 4.77 13.82 -15.67
C THR A 33 4.55 15.13 -16.44
N SER A 34 5.40 15.47 -17.41
CA SER A 34 5.22 16.67 -18.25
C SER A 34 4.03 16.58 -19.21
N THR A 35 3.49 15.38 -19.42
CA THR A 35 2.30 15.13 -20.28
C THR A 35 0.99 15.66 -19.67
N SER A 36 1.00 16.01 -18.38
CA SER A 36 -0.14 16.61 -17.69
C SER A 36 0.23 17.98 -17.13
N SER A 37 -0.68 18.95 -17.24
CA SER A 37 -0.46 20.30 -16.74
C SER A 37 -0.31 20.36 -15.22
N ASN A 38 -0.84 19.39 -14.47
CA ASN A 38 -0.81 19.39 -13.01
C ASN A 38 -0.01 18.21 -12.44
N GLY A 39 0.78 17.52 -13.27
CA GLY A 39 1.42 16.26 -12.91
C GLY A 39 0.51 15.06 -13.10
N ILE A 40 1.02 13.87 -12.80
CA ILE A 40 0.34 12.59 -13.02
C ILE A 40 -0.10 12.02 -11.68
N VAL A 41 -1.36 11.60 -11.59
CA VAL A 41 -1.92 10.94 -10.40
C VAL A 41 -2.11 9.46 -10.69
N LEU A 42 -1.58 8.60 -9.83
CA LEU A 42 -1.87 7.17 -9.76
C LEU A 42 -2.66 6.91 -8.48
N SER A 43 -3.94 6.56 -8.61
CA SER A 43 -4.86 6.54 -7.48
C SER A 43 -5.51 5.17 -7.25
N SER A 44 -5.76 4.85 -5.98
CA SER A 44 -6.68 3.78 -5.57
C SER A 44 -8.12 3.99 -6.03
N ASN A 45 -8.53 5.24 -6.26
CA ASN A 45 -9.76 5.59 -6.94
C ASN A 45 -9.50 5.68 -8.44
N VAL A 46 -10.01 4.71 -9.21
CA VAL A 46 -9.82 4.64 -10.66
C VAL A 46 -10.32 5.88 -11.42
N ASN A 47 -11.30 6.60 -10.87
CA ASN A 47 -11.85 7.81 -11.49
C ASN A 47 -10.93 9.03 -11.34
N GLU A 48 -9.92 8.95 -10.47
CA GLU A 48 -8.95 10.01 -10.22
C GLU A 48 -7.56 9.68 -10.77
N SER A 49 -7.36 8.45 -11.27
CA SER A 49 -6.09 7.99 -11.81
C SER A 49 -5.94 8.39 -13.28
N HIS A 50 -4.76 8.90 -13.65
CA HIS A 50 -4.43 9.22 -15.05
C HIS A 50 -4.11 7.99 -15.88
N HIS A 51 -3.66 6.91 -15.22
CA HIS A 51 -3.39 5.62 -15.85
C HIS A 51 -4.27 4.54 -15.23
N ALA A 52 -4.71 3.60 -16.06
CA ALA A 52 -5.30 2.36 -15.55
C ALA A 52 -4.22 1.54 -14.80
N PRO A 53 -4.57 0.85 -13.71
CA PRO A 53 -3.66 -0.10 -13.08
C PRO A 53 -3.24 -1.20 -14.06
N SER A 54 -1.97 -1.60 -13.99
CA SER A 54 -1.43 -2.77 -14.71
C SER A 54 -2.05 -4.09 -14.22
N GLY A 55 -2.56 -4.10 -12.98
CA GLY A 55 -3.23 -5.24 -12.41
C GLY A 55 -3.79 -4.95 -11.03
N TRP A 56 -4.30 -5.99 -10.38
CA TRP A 56 -4.95 -5.91 -9.09
C TRP A 56 -4.50 -7.02 -8.17
N ILE A 57 -4.21 -6.66 -6.93
CA ILE A 57 -3.99 -7.61 -5.85
C ILE A 57 -5.27 -7.69 -5.04
N MET A 58 -5.77 -8.90 -4.86
CA MET A 58 -6.95 -9.18 -4.04
C MET A 58 -6.50 -9.63 -2.66
N ALA A 59 -6.97 -9.02 -1.58
CA ALA A 59 -6.72 -9.48 -0.21
C ALA A 59 -8.05 -9.76 0.50
N SER A 60 -8.25 -10.97 1.01
CA SER A 60 -9.52 -11.37 1.63
C SER A 60 -9.54 -11.23 3.16
N SER A 61 -8.41 -10.88 3.78
CA SER A 61 -8.26 -10.67 5.22
C SER A 61 -6.98 -9.89 5.50
N ILE A 62 -6.82 -9.39 6.72
CA ILE A 62 -5.58 -8.73 7.16
C ILE A 62 -4.36 -9.65 7.10
N LYS A 63 -4.54 -10.95 7.36
CA LYS A 63 -3.50 -11.97 7.22
C LYS A 63 -3.10 -12.17 5.77
N ASP A 64 -4.06 -12.26 4.87
CA ASP A 64 -3.80 -12.37 3.43
C ASP A 64 -3.13 -11.11 2.89
N LEU A 65 -3.55 -9.92 3.35
CA LEU A 65 -2.91 -8.64 3.03
C LEU A 65 -1.44 -8.63 3.48
N LYS A 66 -1.16 -9.02 4.74
CA LYS A 66 0.21 -9.14 5.24
C LYS A 66 1.05 -10.10 4.41
N ASN A 67 0.52 -11.27 4.08
CA ASN A 67 1.25 -12.25 3.28
C ASN A 67 1.61 -11.73 1.88
N LYS A 68 0.79 -10.85 1.31
CA LYS A 68 0.96 -10.31 -0.04
C LYS A 68 1.83 -9.06 -0.08
N LEU A 69 1.65 -8.13 0.86
CA LEU A 69 2.26 -6.79 0.82
C LEU A 69 3.02 -6.40 2.10
N GLY A 70 2.81 -7.13 3.20
CA GLY A 70 3.36 -6.81 4.51
C GLY A 70 4.76 -7.36 4.75
N VAL A 71 5.28 -7.04 5.93
CA VAL A 71 6.53 -7.61 6.46
C VAL A 71 6.23 -8.99 7.03
N LYS A 72 7.00 -10.01 6.68
CA LYS A 72 6.83 -11.36 7.24
C LYS A 72 7.31 -11.40 8.68
N ASP A 73 6.58 -12.10 9.56
CA ASP A 73 6.97 -12.25 10.96
C ASP A 73 8.35 -12.92 11.09
N ASP A 74 8.65 -13.93 10.25
CA ASP A 74 9.96 -14.60 10.23
C ASP A 74 11.13 -13.66 9.89
N ASP A 75 10.90 -12.62 9.08
CA ASP A 75 11.92 -11.62 8.77
C ASP A 75 12.21 -10.73 9.99
N ILE A 76 11.23 -10.54 10.87
CA ILE A 76 11.39 -9.80 12.13
C ILE A 76 12.07 -10.69 13.17
N ASP A 77 11.62 -11.94 13.31
CA ASP A 77 12.18 -12.92 14.26
C ASP A 77 13.66 -13.23 13.96
N SER A 78 14.02 -13.27 12.67
CA SER A 78 15.41 -13.46 12.22
C SER A 78 16.25 -12.19 12.23
N GLY A 79 15.65 -11.02 12.50
CA GLY A 79 16.33 -9.72 12.53
C GLY A 79 16.66 -9.12 11.15
N ILE A 80 16.16 -9.69 10.06
CA ILE A 80 16.28 -9.14 8.69
C ILE A 80 15.52 -7.82 8.58
N LYS A 81 14.39 -7.70 9.29
CA LYS A 81 13.57 -6.49 9.40
C LYS A 81 13.40 -6.14 10.88
N SER A 82 13.26 -4.84 11.16
CA SER A 82 12.97 -4.35 12.51
C SER A 82 11.59 -3.72 12.53
N ASP A 83 10.82 -4.00 13.59
CA ASP A 83 9.52 -3.41 13.86
C ASP A 83 9.57 -2.34 14.96
N HIS A 84 10.75 -1.84 15.33
CA HIS A 84 10.90 -0.83 16.40
C HIS A 84 10.20 0.50 16.11
N HIS A 85 9.95 0.79 14.83
CA HIS A 85 9.21 1.98 14.39
C HIS A 85 7.70 1.78 14.42
N ILE A 86 7.22 0.57 14.72
CA ILE A 86 5.80 0.24 14.77
C ILE A 86 5.25 0.54 16.17
N ASN A 87 4.19 1.33 16.22
CA ASN A 87 3.46 1.60 17.45
C ASN A 87 2.43 0.49 17.71
N TYR A 88 2.77 -0.43 18.61
CA TYR A 88 1.85 -1.49 19.03
C TYR A 88 0.84 -0.93 20.06
N PRO A 89 -0.47 -0.99 19.77
CA PRO A 89 -1.48 -0.59 20.75
C PRO A 89 -1.52 -1.57 21.93
N PRO A 90 -2.13 -1.18 23.06
CA PRO A 90 -2.44 -2.14 24.12
C PRO A 90 -3.41 -3.21 23.61
N GLU A 91 -3.60 -4.25 24.41
CA GLU A 91 -4.62 -5.29 24.20
C GLU A 91 -6.02 -4.69 23.97
N PRO A 92 -6.87 -5.31 23.13
CA PRO A 92 -8.19 -4.77 22.82
C PRO A 92 -9.04 -4.66 24.08
N SER A 93 -9.70 -3.52 24.26
CA SER A 93 -10.53 -3.27 25.42
C SER A 93 -11.76 -4.21 25.42
N PRO A 94 -12.31 -4.54 26.61
CA PRO A 94 -13.57 -5.29 26.68
C PRO A 94 -14.71 -4.62 25.89
N ASN A 95 -14.72 -3.29 25.84
CA ASN A 95 -15.70 -2.51 25.09
C ASN A 95 -15.57 -2.74 23.58
N LEU A 96 -14.35 -2.67 23.02
CA LEU A 96 -14.11 -2.98 21.61
C LEU A 96 -14.58 -4.40 21.27
N LEU A 97 -14.25 -5.38 22.11
CA LEU A 97 -14.66 -6.78 21.91
C LEU A 97 -16.20 -6.94 21.97
N GLN A 98 -16.87 -6.23 22.87
CA GLN A 98 -18.33 -6.25 22.98
C GLN A 98 -19.00 -5.55 21.79
N LEU A 99 -18.50 -4.40 21.36
CA LEU A 99 -18.98 -3.67 20.18
C LEU A 99 -18.82 -4.52 18.93
N HIS A 100 -17.65 -5.14 18.75
CA HIS A 100 -17.41 -6.06 17.65
C HIS A 100 -18.46 -7.17 17.60
N LYS A 101 -18.76 -7.81 18.75
CA LYS A 101 -19.76 -8.88 18.85
C LYS A 101 -21.18 -8.41 18.57
N ASN A 102 -21.54 -7.23 19.08
CA ASN A 102 -22.91 -6.72 19.02
C ASN A 102 -23.25 -6.02 17.71
N SER A 103 -22.24 -5.59 16.94
CA SER A 103 -22.45 -4.91 15.67
C SER A 103 -22.88 -5.91 14.59
N PRO A 104 -23.90 -5.61 13.77
CA PRO A 104 -24.36 -6.52 12.72
C PRO A 104 -23.34 -6.68 11.58
N ASP A 105 -22.57 -5.63 11.27
CA ASP A 105 -21.60 -5.60 10.17
C ASP A 105 -20.42 -4.66 10.48
N GLY A 106 -19.48 -4.55 9.53
CA GLY A 106 -18.33 -3.66 9.61
C GLY A 106 -18.69 -2.19 9.66
N CYS A 107 -19.67 -1.75 8.85
CA CYS A 107 -20.07 -0.35 8.78
C CYS A 107 -20.67 0.13 10.11
N SER A 108 -21.55 -0.65 10.71
CA SER A 108 -22.17 -0.34 12.01
C SER A 108 -21.13 -0.36 13.13
N PHE A 109 -20.17 -1.26 13.05
CA PHE A 109 -19.07 -1.35 14.00
C PHE A 109 -18.15 -0.12 13.91
N GLU A 110 -17.72 0.24 12.70
CA GLU A 110 -16.88 1.41 12.43
C GLU A 110 -17.57 2.71 12.84
N GLN A 111 -18.86 2.88 12.50
CA GLN A 111 -19.64 4.05 12.91
C GLN A 111 -19.67 4.19 14.45
N SER A 112 -19.93 3.09 15.16
CA SER A 112 -19.95 3.09 16.63
C SER A 112 -18.58 3.47 17.22
N LEU A 113 -17.49 2.99 16.62
CA LEU A 113 -16.13 3.35 17.02
C LEU A 113 -15.86 4.84 16.84
N CYS A 114 -16.22 5.40 15.68
CA CYS A 114 -16.01 6.80 15.34
C CYS A 114 -16.80 7.77 16.23
N ASP A 115 -18.05 7.42 16.56
CA ASP A 115 -18.94 8.30 17.33
C ASP A 115 -18.60 8.32 18.82
N ASN A 116 -18.38 7.13 19.40
CA ASN A 116 -18.41 6.98 20.86
C ASN A 116 -17.14 6.35 21.45
N HIS A 117 -16.24 5.80 20.62
CA HIS A 117 -15.08 5.02 21.09
C HIS A 117 -13.79 5.38 20.33
N LYS A 118 -13.50 6.68 20.17
CA LYS A 118 -12.36 7.19 19.41
C LYS A 118 -11.00 6.59 19.80
N LEU A 119 -10.79 6.29 21.08
CA LEU A 119 -9.56 5.65 21.54
C LEU A 119 -9.44 4.21 21.02
N ASP A 120 -10.53 3.44 21.08
CA ASP A 120 -10.58 2.08 20.53
C ASP A 120 -10.43 2.11 19.00
N ALA A 121 -11.01 3.12 18.32
CA ALA A 121 -10.80 3.36 16.89
C ALA A 121 -9.32 3.59 16.55
N HIS A 122 -8.64 4.43 17.34
CA HIS A 122 -7.22 4.69 17.19
C HIS A 122 -6.36 3.44 17.45
N HIS A 123 -6.67 2.67 18.48
CA HIS A 123 -5.99 1.39 18.74
C HIS A 123 -6.20 0.40 17.61
N LEU A 124 -7.41 0.29 17.05
CA LEU A 124 -7.69 -0.59 15.92
C LEU A 124 -6.93 -0.17 14.66
N ALA A 125 -6.81 1.13 14.38
CA ALA A 125 -6.01 1.65 13.28
C ALA A 125 -4.51 1.31 13.46
N ASN A 126 -3.96 1.55 14.67
CA ASN A 126 -2.58 1.17 14.99
C ASN A 126 -2.36 -0.35 14.90
N ALA A 127 -3.32 -1.15 15.37
CA ALA A 127 -3.27 -2.61 15.27
C ALA A 127 -3.28 -3.07 13.81
N THR A 128 -4.08 -2.43 12.95
CA THR A 128 -4.13 -2.72 11.51
C THR A 128 -2.77 -2.50 10.85
N LEU A 129 -2.17 -1.34 11.07
CA LEU A 129 -0.82 -1.03 10.57
C LEU A 129 0.22 -2.01 11.15
N ALA A 130 0.18 -2.26 12.46
CA ALA A 130 1.11 -3.14 13.14
C ALA A 130 0.98 -4.60 12.70
N TYR A 131 -0.21 -5.06 12.33
CA TYR A 131 -0.42 -6.42 11.82
C TYR A 131 0.31 -6.60 10.49
N VAL A 132 0.18 -5.62 9.57
CA VAL A 132 0.76 -5.68 8.22
C VAL A 132 2.27 -5.41 8.23
N MET A 133 2.70 -4.36 8.93
CA MET A 133 4.08 -3.86 8.86
C MET A 133 4.98 -4.31 10.01
N GLY A 134 4.39 -4.79 11.11
CA GLY A 134 5.09 -5.31 12.28
C GLY A 134 4.91 -6.82 12.46
N HIS A 135 5.23 -7.31 13.66
CA HIS A 135 5.04 -8.70 14.04
C HIS A 135 3.57 -8.94 14.41
N SER A 136 2.85 -9.70 13.56
CA SER A 136 1.40 -9.84 13.62
C SER A 136 0.88 -10.49 14.91
N LYS A 137 1.62 -11.47 15.46
CA LYS A 137 1.26 -12.12 16.74
C LYS A 137 1.05 -11.13 17.90
N LYS A 138 1.77 -10.00 17.92
CA LYS A 138 1.65 -8.97 18.98
C LYS A 138 0.28 -8.28 18.99
N VAL A 139 -0.47 -8.32 17.88
CA VAL A 139 -1.80 -7.71 17.73
C VAL A 139 -2.87 -8.69 17.23
N SER A 140 -2.58 -9.99 17.32
CA SER A 140 -3.46 -11.07 16.82
C SER A 140 -4.89 -11.01 17.36
N LYS A 141 -5.10 -10.52 18.58
CA LYS A 141 -6.44 -10.38 19.17
C LYS A 141 -7.31 -9.27 18.55
N TYR A 142 -6.71 -8.39 17.75
CA TYR A 142 -7.45 -7.42 16.95
C TYR A 142 -7.93 -7.99 15.59
N GLU A 143 -7.45 -9.17 15.18
CA GLU A 143 -7.65 -9.70 13.82
C GLU A 143 -9.12 -9.72 13.39
N ASP A 144 -10.02 -10.24 14.21
CA ASP A 144 -11.46 -10.31 13.89
C ASP A 144 -12.07 -8.92 13.72
N ALA A 145 -11.71 -7.98 14.60
CA ALA A 145 -12.20 -6.60 14.54
C ALA A 145 -11.69 -5.86 13.29
N ILE A 146 -10.42 -6.07 12.93
CA ILE A 146 -9.83 -5.53 11.69
C ILE A 146 -10.54 -6.13 10.47
N ASN A 147 -10.68 -7.45 10.43
CA ASN A 147 -11.33 -8.15 9.31
C ASN A 147 -12.78 -7.71 9.12
N LYS A 148 -13.52 -7.48 10.21
CA LYS A 148 -14.91 -7.03 10.14
C LYS A 148 -15.07 -5.68 9.45
N ILE A 149 -14.17 -4.73 9.70
CA ILE A 149 -14.21 -3.37 9.11
C ILE A 149 -13.59 -3.35 7.71
N SER A 150 -12.34 -3.84 7.60
CA SER A 150 -11.53 -3.63 6.40
C SER A 150 -11.74 -4.70 5.32
N PHE A 151 -12.29 -5.86 5.69
CA PHE A 151 -12.46 -7.00 4.77
C PHE A 151 -13.88 -7.62 4.79
N PRO A 152 -14.99 -6.84 4.80
CA PRO A 152 -16.34 -7.39 4.60
C PRO A 152 -16.53 -7.96 3.19
N LYS A 153 -15.67 -7.54 2.25
CA LYS A 153 -15.45 -8.10 0.92
C LYS A 153 -13.94 -8.09 0.66
N PRO A 154 -13.43 -8.89 -0.31
CA PRO A 154 -12.03 -8.80 -0.70
C PRO A 154 -11.62 -7.37 -1.09
N MET A 155 -10.55 -6.89 -0.50
CA MET A 155 -9.93 -5.60 -0.82
C MET A 155 -9.20 -5.73 -2.17
N THR A 156 -9.52 -4.82 -3.10
CA THR A 156 -8.86 -4.69 -4.41
C THR A 156 -7.80 -3.60 -4.32
N ILE A 157 -6.54 -3.95 -4.60
CA ILE A 157 -5.39 -3.06 -4.47
C ILE A 157 -4.78 -2.87 -5.86
N PRO A 158 -4.74 -1.65 -6.41
CA PRO A 158 -4.18 -1.44 -7.74
C PRO A 158 -2.66 -1.56 -7.72
N VAL A 159 -2.13 -2.15 -8.79
CA VAL A 159 -0.70 -2.18 -9.07
C VAL A 159 -0.45 -1.33 -10.30
N PHE A 160 0.44 -0.35 -10.18
CA PHE A 160 0.92 0.44 -11.29
C PHE A 160 2.34 0.01 -11.62
N ALA A 161 2.52 -0.55 -12.82
CA ALA A 161 3.83 -0.95 -13.33
C ALA A 161 4.24 -0.06 -14.49
N ALA A 162 5.47 0.44 -14.46
CA ALA A 162 6.04 1.17 -15.58
C ALA A 162 7.51 0.83 -15.78
N GLU A 163 7.99 0.80 -17.02
CA GLU A 163 9.41 0.60 -17.30
C GLU A 163 10.20 1.87 -16.94
N ASN A 164 9.74 3.04 -17.37
CA ASN A 164 10.39 4.32 -17.09
C ASN A 164 9.42 5.35 -16.52
N VAL A 165 9.82 6.05 -15.47
CA VAL A 165 9.08 7.14 -14.85
C VAL A 165 9.97 8.38 -14.80
N THR A 166 9.50 9.49 -15.38
CA THR A 166 10.22 10.78 -15.32
C THR A 166 9.36 11.86 -14.67
N VAL A 167 9.89 12.43 -13.59
CA VAL A 167 9.24 13.44 -12.75
C VAL A 167 9.87 14.80 -13.02
N TYR A 168 9.10 15.75 -13.54
CA TYR A 168 9.55 17.08 -13.93
C TYR A 168 9.21 18.15 -12.88
N PRO A 169 10.00 19.22 -12.77
CA PRO A 169 9.70 20.33 -11.86
C PRO A 169 8.32 20.95 -12.10
N GLY A 170 7.60 21.18 -11.01
CA GLY A 170 6.23 21.71 -11.02
C GLY A 170 5.17 20.76 -11.59
N LYS A 171 5.54 19.51 -11.92
CA LYS A 171 4.66 18.45 -12.43
C LYS A 171 4.84 17.18 -11.60
N PRO A 172 4.22 17.08 -10.42
CA PRO A 172 4.49 16.00 -9.50
C PRO A 172 4.00 14.64 -10.04
N LEU A 173 4.64 13.56 -9.59
CA LEU A 173 4.02 12.24 -9.58
C LEU A 173 3.29 12.09 -8.25
N VAL A 174 1.96 11.97 -8.28
CA VAL A 174 1.12 11.84 -7.11
C VAL A 174 0.68 10.39 -6.97
N LEU A 175 1.06 9.77 -5.86
CA LEU A 175 0.64 8.45 -5.44
C LEU A 175 -0.46 8.62 -4.40
N LYS A 176 -1.71 8.34 -4.79
CA LYS A 176 -2.89 8.65 -3.99
C LYS A 176 -3.59 7.38 -3.49
N SER A 177 -3.71 7.28 -2.18
CA SER A 177 -4.41 6.19 -1.48
C SER A 177 -5.61 6.77 -0.73
N ASP A 178 -6.81 6.32 -1.11
CA ASP A 178 -8.10 6.71 -0.57
C ASP A 178 -8.68 5.58 0.28
N ASP A 179 -9.51 5.91 1.27
CA ASP A 179 -10.24 4.96 2.12
C ASP A 179 -9.35 3.88 2.77
N ASN A 180 -8.11 4.24 3.15
CA ASN A 180 -7.11 3.31 3.69
C ASN A 180 -6.75 2.13 2.76
N LYS A 181 -7.07 2.21 1.46
CA LYS A 181 -6.69 1.20 0.47
C LYS A 181 -5.28 1.48 -0.03
N PRO A 182 -4.34 0.55 0.15
CA PRO A 182 -2.99 0.78 -0.31
C PRO A 182 -2.92 0.87 -1.83
N ILE A 183 -1.82 1.41 -2.32
CA ILE A 183 -1.44 1.30 -3.74
C ILE A 183 -0.06 0.66 -3.84
N VAL A 184 0.16 -0.10 -4.91
CA VAL A 184 1.46 -0.70 -5.21
C VAL A 184 2.02 -0.07 -6.46
N VAL A 185 3.26 0.39 -6.39
CA VAL A 185 3.99 0.87 -7.55
C VAL A 185 5.26 0.04 -7.74
N ASN A 186 5.47 -0.38 -8.98
CA ASN A 186 6.64 -1.17 -9.36
C ASN A 186 7.22 -0.58 -10.66
N PHE A 187 8.31 0.16 -10.51
CA PHE A 187 8.91 0.89 -11.61
C PHE A 187 10.26 0.29 -12.00
N GLY A 188 10.58 0.26 -13.29
CA GLY A 188 11.91 -0.12 -13.74
C GLY A 188 12.89 0.96 -13.30
N SER A 189 12.77 2.14 -13.90
CA SER A 189 13.56 3.32 -13.57
C SER A 189 12.68 4.49 -13.17
N VAL A 190 13.07 5.20 -12.12
CA VAL A 190 12.51 6.50 -11.74
C VAL A 190 13.58 7.57 -11.82
N THR A 191 13.34 8.59 -12.63
CA THR A 191 14.18 9.78 -12.74
C THR A 191 13.40 10.98 -12.23
N VAL A 192 13.91 11.63 -11.19
CA VAL A 192 13.40 12.90 -10.67
C VAL A 192 14.35 13.99 -11.17
N GLU A 193 13.87 14.81 -12.11
CA GLU A 193 14.59 15.98 -12.59
C GLU A 193 14.74 17.02 -11.47
N GLN A 194 15.69 17.95 -11.62
CA GLN A 194 15.94 18.98 -10.62
C GLN A 194 14.65 19.76 -10.30
N GLY A 195 14.22 19.73 -9.04
CA GLY A 195 12.97 20.36 -8.56
C GLY A 195 11.69 19.57 -8.85
N GLY A 196 11.80 18.36 -9.39
CA GLY A 196 10.70 17.40 -9.49
C GLY A 196 10.28 16.84 -8.13
N GLU A 197 9.01 16.45 -7.99
CA GLU A 197 8.43 16.01 -6.72
C GLU A 197 7.61 14.73 -6.88
N ILE A 198 7.78 13.80 -5.94
CA ILE A 198 6.89 12.66 -5.77
C ILE A 198 6.08 12.91 -4.50
N GLN A 199 4.76 12.90 -4.62
CA GLN A 199 3.84 13.19 -3.52
C GLN A 199 3.11 11.91 -3.15
N ILE A 200 3.20 11.49 -1.90
CA ILE A 200 2.41 10.38 -1.36
C ILE A 200 1.29 10.99 -0.53
N ILE A 201 0.04 10.81 -0.97
CA ILE A 201 -1.14 11.40 -0.34
C ILE A 201 -2.04 10.27 0.15
N GLY A 202 -2.36 10.31 1.45
CA GLY A 202 -3.28 9.38 2.08
C GLY A 202 -2.59 8.15 2.69
N GLY A 203 -3.17 6.97 2.46
CA GLY A 203 -2.76 5.71 3.08
C GLY A 203 -1.43 5.11 2.59
N SER A 204 -1.25 3.81 2.81
CA SER A 204 0.03 3.13 2.59
C SER A 204 0.36 2.94 1.11
N THR A 205 1.62 3.17 0.75
CA THR A 205 2.17 2.88 -0.59
C THR A 205 3.28 1.85 -0.47
N GLN A 206 3.20 0.77 -1.24
CA GLN A 206 4.35 -0.12 -1.45
C GLN A 206 5.07 0.32 -2.73
N TRP A 207 6.33 0.70 -2.57
CA TRP A 207 7.17 1.15 -3.68
C TRP A 207 8.32 0.18 -3.90
N THR A 208 8.46 -0.27 -5.15
CA THR A 208 9.67 -0.95 -5.62
C THR A 208 10.16 -0.28 -6.89
N SER A 209 11.46 -0.02 -6.99
CA SER A 209 12.10 0.41 -8.23
C SER A 209 13.47 -0.20 -8.41
N GLN A 210 13.87 -0.53 -9.64
CA GLN A 210 15.21 -1.08 -9.91
C GLN A 210 16.27 0.02 -9.86
N THR A 211 15.95 1.20 -10.41
CA THR A 211 16.82 2.37 -10.34
C THR A 211 16.04 3.60 -9.92
N PHE A 212 16.62 4.39 -9.00
CA PHE A 212 16.11 5.69 -8.59
C PHE A 212 17.19 6.74 -8.78
N ILE A 213 16.94 7.73 -9.62
CA ILE A 213 17.89 8.75 -10.05
C ILE A 213 17.31 10.11 -9.67
N GLN A 214 18.08 10.88 -8.91
CA GLN A 214 17.80 12.30 -8.65
C GLN A 214 18.87 13.13 -9.35
N LYS A 215 18.45 14.09 -10.17
CA LYS A 215 19.34 14.99 -10.93
C LYS A 215 19.51 16.34 -10.24
#